data_AF-A0AAE2Y7M5-F1
#
_entry.id   AF-A0AAE2Y7M5-F1
#
_cell.length_a   1.000
_cell.length_b   1.000
_cell.length_c   1.000
_cell.angle_alpha   90.00
_cell.angle_beta   90.00
_cell.angle_gamma   90.00
#
_symmetry.space_group_name_H-M   'P 1'
#
loop_
_entity.id
_entity.type
_entity.pdbx_description
1 polymer ?
#
loop_
_entity_poly.entity_id
_entity_poly.type
_entity_poly.pdbx_seq_one_letter_code
_entity_poly.pdbx_strand_id
1 'polypeptide(L)'
;MGVRPALGGLIKTAFSTINSRRRNYTKGKRKRRKPVVRRPFARVKQTLMKISGEKLRITIKPHQHVTINLSRRHFKIRGRIGEPILTPTKIHTPLETNPPKEFADAIGWDSNLHSR
;
A
#
# COMPACT_ATOMS: atom_id res chain seq x y z
N MET A 1 17.86 11.54 -18.32
CA MET A 1 16.45 11.13 -18.58
C MET A 1 15.88 10.51 -17.31
N GLY A 2 15.08 11.25 -16.55
CA GLY A 2 14.67 10.87 -15.19
C GLY A 2 13.62 9.76 -15.19
N VAL A 3 14.00 8.57 -14.72
CA VAL A 3 13.06 7.47 -14.47
C VAL A 3 12.14 7.91 -13.34
N ARG A 4 10.87 8.21 -13.65
CA ARG A 4 9.84 8.47 -12.64
C ARG A 4 9.33 7.11 -12.16
N PRO A 5 9.73 6.61 -10.97
CA PRO A 5 9.11 5.40 -10.45
C PRO A 5 7.63 5.69 -10.29
N ALA A 6 6.79 4.74 -10.68
CA ALA A 6 5.36 4.91 -10.77
C ALA A 6 4.67 4.78 -9.39
N LEU A 7 5.29 5.43 -8.41
CA LEU A 7 4.89 5.63 -7.02
C LEU A 7 4.35 7.06 -6.82
N GLY A 8 3.60 7.60 -7.79
CA GLY A 8 3.15 9.00 -7.76
C GLY A 8 2.37 9.39 -6.48
N GLY A 9 1.69 8.43 -5.86
CA GLY A 9 1.03 8.62 -4.56
C GLY A 9 2.01 8.88 -3.41
N LEU A 10 3.19 8.26 -3.41
CA LEU A 10 4.21 8.48 -2.37
C LEU A 10 4.77 9.89 -2.39
N ILE A 11 5.05 10.41 -3.58
CA ILE A 11 5.56 11.76 -3.77
C ILE A 11 4.51 12.76 -3.26
N LYS A 12 3.24 12.59 -3.65
CA LYS A 12 2.13 13.43 -3.18
C LYS A 12 1.98 13.40 -1.66
N THR A 13 2.05 12.22 -1.04
CA THR A 13 1.98 12.04 0.41
C THR A 13 3.16 12.70 1.13
N ALA A 14 4.37 12.56 0.60
CA ALA A 14 5.56 13.20 1.14
C ALA A 14 5.45 14.73 1.11
N PHE A 15 5.04 15.30 -0.03
CA PHE A 15 4.81 16.75 -0.16
C PHE A 15 3.71 17.24 0.79
N SER A 16 2.59 16.52 0.88
CA SER A 16 1.51 16.85 1.81
C SER A 16 1.98 16.85 3.28
N THR A 17 2.78 15.86 3.66
CA THR A 17 3.37 15.75 5.00
C THR A 17 4.30 16.92 5.31
N ILE A 18 5.14 17.33 4.35
CA ILE A 18 6.03 18.48 4.51
C ILE A 18 5.21 19.78 4.63
N ASN A 19 4.22 19.98 3.75
CA ASN A 19 3.38 21.18 3.72
C ASN A 19 2.54 21.36 4.99
N SER A 20 1.94 20.27 5.50
CA SER A 20 1.21 20.30 6.77
C SER A 20 2.13 20.65 7.94
N ARG A 21 3.37 20.14 7.93
CA ARG A 21 4.35 20.42 8.99
C ARG A 21 4.82 21.87 8.96
N ARG A 22 5.03 22.45 7.77
CA ARG A 22 5.31 23.89 7.59
C ARG A 22 4.18 24.75 8.15
N ARG A 23 2.92 24.47 7.76
CA ARG A 23 1.75 25.21 8.27
C ARG A 23 1.62 25.14 9.79
N ASN A 24 1.82 23.97 10.38
CA ASN A 24 1.70 23.80 11.83
C ASN A 24 2.87 24.42 12.61
N TYR A 25 4.05 24.54 12.00
CA TYR A 25 5.16 25.30 12.55
C TYR A 25 4.83 26.79 12.62
N THR A 26 4.32 27.38 11.52
CA THR A 26 3.91 28.80 11.49
C THR A 26 2.81 29.12 12.50
N LYS A 27 1.92 28.16 12.78
CA LYS A 27 0.86 28.28 13.80
C LYS A 27 1.33 28.02 15.25
N GLY A 28 2.63 27.83 15.49
CA GLY A 28 3.18 27.54 16.83
C GLY A 28 2.85 26.14 17.39
N LYS A 29 2.07 25.32 16.67
CA LYS A 29 1.62 23.99 17.13
C LYS A 29 2.70 22.91 17.04
N ARG A 30 3.84 23.17 16.38
CA ARG A 30 4.97 22.23 16.23
C ARG A 30 6.31 22.95 16.26
N LYS A 31 7.33 22.29 16.82
CA LYS A 31 8.73 22.74 16.79
C LYS A 31 9.36 22.55 15.40
N ARG A 32 10.46 23.27 15.11
CA ARG A 32 11.25 23.25 13.85
C ARG A 32 12.03 21.93 13.64
N ARG A 33 11.39 20.79 13.80
CA ARG A 33 11.99 19.45 13.61
C ARG A 33 11.56 18.88 12.27
N LYS A 34 12.44 18.24 11.52
CA LYS A 34 12.09 17.55 10.26
C LYS A 34 11.16 16.35 10.50
N PRO A 35 10.21 16.05 9.61
CA PRO A 35 9.42 14.83 9.68
C PRO A 35 10.29 13.60 9.41
N VAL A 36 10.11 12.58 10.25
CA VAL A 36 10.79 11.30 10.12
C VAL A 36 9.73 10.27 9.73
N VAL A 37 9.98 9.56 8.63
CA VAL A 37 9.13 8.45 8.20
C VAL A 37 9.53 7.22 9.02
N ARG A 38 8.70 6.84 10.00
CA ARG A 38 8.97 5.66 10.85
C ARG A 38 8.55 4.35 10.18
N ARG A 39 7.53 4.42 9.31
CA ARG A 39 6.92 3.25 8.65
C ARG A 39 6.79 3.57 7.15
N PRO A 40 7.85 3.35 6.36
CA PRO A 40 7.77 3.57 4.92
C PRO A 40 6.90 2.49 4.28
N PHE A 41 6.06 2.91 3.34
CA PHE A 41 5.24 2.01 2.53
C PHE A 41 5.14 2.56 1.12
N ALA A 42 4.82 1.73 0.14
CA ALA A 42 4.64 2.11 -1.24
C ALA A 42 3.43 1.40 -1.84
N ARG A 43 2.45 2.16 -2.33
CA ARG A 43 1.29 1.59 -3.02
C ARG A 43 1.60 1.43 -4.51
N VAL A 44 1.41 0.21 -5.01
CA VAL A 44 1.63 -0.17 -6.40
C VAL A 44 0.34 0.02 -7.16
N LYS A 45 0.36 0.91 -8.16
CA LYS A 45 -0.79 1.13 -9.03
C LYS A 45 -1.14 -0.13 -9.82
N GLN A 46 -2.43 -0.33 -10.09
CA GLN A 46 -2.90 -1.46 -10.91
C GLN A 46 -2.20 -1.54 -12.28
N THR A 47 -1.86 -0.41 -12.89
CA THR A 47 -1.16 -0.35 -14.20
C THR A 47 0.27 -0.86 -14.18
N LEU A 48 0.88 -1.02 -13.00
CA LEU A 48 2.26 -1.47 -12.81
C LEU A 48 2.35 -2.93 -12.37
N MET A 49 1.20 -3.59 -12.23
CA MET A 49 1.14 -4.98 -11.86
C MET A 49 0.51 -5.79 -13.00
N LYS A 50 0.94 -7.04 -13.13
CA LYS A 50 0.33 -8.01 -14.02
C LYS A 50 0.21 -9.33 -13.30
N ILE A 51 -0.96 -9.95 -13.38
CA ILE A 51 -1.22 -11.29 -12.86
C ILE A 51 -1.18 -12.24 -14.04
N SER A 52 -0.45 -13.34 -13.92
CA SER A 52 -0.40 -14.42 -14.90
C SER A 52 -0.46 -15.74 -14.14
N GLY A 53 -1.65 -16.36 -14.14
CA GLY A 53 -1.96 -17.50 -13.29
C GLY A 53 -1.65 -17.20 -11.82
N GLU A 54 -0.69 -17.92 -11.25
CA GLU A 54 -0.26 -17.80 -9.86
C GLU A 54 1.00 -16.94 -9.70
N LYS A 55 1.28 -16.01 -10.62
CA LYS A 55 2.40 -15.07 -10.53
C LYS A 55 1.91 -13.63 -10.56
N LEU A 56 2.29 -12.86 -9.54
CA LEU A 56 2.08 -11.41 -9.50
C LEU A 56 3.40 -10.72 -9.86
N ARG A 57 3.43 -10.09 -11.03
CA ARG A 57 4.55 -9.28 -11.50
C ARG A 57 4.32 -7.82 -11.12
N ILE A 58 5.27 -7.20 -10.43
CA ILE A 58 5.26 -5.79 -10.06
C ILE A 58 6.43 -5.08 -10.75
N THR A 59 6.14 -4.05 -11.52
CA THR A 59 7.13 -3.22 -12.20
C THR A 59 7.65 -2.16 -11.23
N ILE A 60 8.96 -2.19 -10.94
CA ILE A 60 9.63 -1.19 -10.07
C ILE A 60 10.17 -0.04 -10.92
N LYS A 61 10.79 -0.37 -12.05
CA LYS A 61 11.31 0.56 -13.06
C LYS A 61 10.98 0.00 -14.45
N PRO A 62 11.02 0.81 -15.52
CA PRO A 62 10.92 0.29 -16.88
C PRO A 62 11.85 -0.91 -17.07
N HIS A 63 11.32 -2.01 -17.61
CA HIS A 63 12.03 -3.29 -17.81
C HIS A 63 12.50 -4.03 -16.55
N GLN A 64 12.37 -3.45 -15.35
CA GLN A 64 12.72 -4.10 -14.08
C GLN A 64 11.48 -4.48 -13.29
N HIS A 65 11.32 -5.78 -13.04
CA HIS A 65 10.15 -6.32 -12.35
C HIS A 65 10.53 -7.29 -11.24
N VAL A 66 9.68 -7.37 -10.23
CA VAL A 66 9.71 -8.40 -9.19
C VAL A 66 8.51 -9.30 -9.37
N THR A 67 8.73 -10.61 -9.31
CA THR A 67 7.68 -11.61 -9.44
C THR A 67 7.47 -12.29 -8.09
N ILE A 68 6.22 -12.30 -7.64
CA ILE A 68 5.81 -12.95 -6.40
C ILE A 68 5.04 -14.21 -6.79
N ASN A 69 5.47 -15.34 -6.24
CA ASN A 69 4.77 -16.60 -6.41
C ASN A 69 3.55 -16.65 -5.47
N LEU A 70 2.39 -16.87 -6.06
CA LEU A 70 1.09 -16.89 -5.42
C LEU A 70 0.57 -18.33 -5.18
N SER A 71 1.29 -19.36 -5.62
CA SER A 71 0.91 -20.78 -5.46
C SER A 71 0.96 -21.23 -4.00
N ARG A 72 1.84 -20.64 -3.18
CA ARG A 72 2.06 -21.04 -1.78
C ARG A 72 1.05 -20.41 -0.80
N ARG A 73 -0.14 -20.05 -1.27
CA ARG A 73 -1.15 -19.37 -0.44
C ARG A 73 -1.97 -20.39 0.34
N HIS A 74 -2.31 -20.03 1.57
CA HIS A 74 -3.25 -20.79 2.39
C HIS A 74 -4.72 -20.65 1.93
N PHE A 75 -5.01 -19.80 0.94
CA PHE A 75 -6.37 -19.52 0.48
C PHE A 75 -6.44 -19.35 -1.04
N LYS A 76 -7.60 -19.69 -1.62
CA LYS A 76 -7.90 -19.47 -3.04
C LYS A 76 -8.28 -18.01 -3.28
N ILE A 77 -7.77 -17.41 -4.36
CA ILE A 77 -8.13 -16.04 -4.75
C ILE A 77 -9.49 -16.10 -5.45
N ARG A 78 -10.56 -15.73 -4.72
CA ARG A 78 -11.90 -15.56 -5.28
C ARG A 78 -12.19 -14.07 -5.41
N GLY A 79 -11.61 -13.42 -6.42
CA GLY A 79 -11.81 -11.98 -6.62
C GLY A 79 -10.64 -11.27 -7.31
N ARG A 80 -10.66 -9.94 -7.29
CA ARG A 80 -9.63 -9.09 -7.89
C ARG A 80 -8.55 -8.76 -6.86
N ILE A 81 -7.29 -8.75 -7.27
CA ILE A 81 -6.22 -8.21 -6.45
C ILE A 81 -6.26 -6.67 -6.59
N GLY A 82 -6.46 -5.98 -5.47
CA GLY A 82 -6.36 -4.52 -5.40
C GLY A 82 -4.91 -4.04 -5.46
N GLU A 83 -4.69 -2.75 -5.23
CA GLU A 83 -3.34 -2.14 -5.28
C GLU A 83 -2.44 -2.62 -4.12
N PRO A 84 -1.37 -3.40 -4.38
CA PRO A 84 -0.49 -3.91 -3.34
C PRO A 84 0.22 -2.78 -2.60
N ILE A 85 0.45 -2.99 -1.31
CA ILE A 85 1.22 -2.10 -0.45
C ILE A 85 2.52 -2.79 -0.07
N LEU A 86 3.63 -2.26 -0.59
CA LEU A 86 4.98 -2.70 -0.26
C LEU A 86 5.43 -2.02 1.02
N THR A 87 6.03 -2.77 1.92
CA THR A 87 6.80 -2.28 3.06
C THR A 87 8.22 -2.86 2.93
N PRO A 88 9.20 -2.40 3.72
CA PRO A 88 10.57 -2.93 3.64
C PRO A 88 10.66 -4.45 3.84
N THR A 89 9.72 -5.02 4.60
CA THR A 89 9.75 -6.42 5.02
C THR A 89 8.64 -7.27 4.41
N LYS A 90 7.53 -6.65 3.98
CA LYS A 90 6.28 -7.36 3.63
C LYS A 90 5.59 -6.73 2.44
N ILE A 91 4.84 -7.56 1.72
CA ILE A 91 3.93 -7.12 0.66
C ILE A 91 2.51 -7.45 1.09
N HIS A 92 1.70 -6.41 1.27
CA HIS A 92 0.28 -6.56 1.56
C HIS A 92 -0.48 -6.53 0.24
N THR A 93 -1.18 -7.62 -0.05
CA THR A 93 -1.95 -7.78 -1.29
C THR A 93 -3.43 -7.73 -0.95
N PRO A 94 -4.10 -6.57 -1.09
CA PRO A 94 -5.53 -6.48 -0.80
C PRO A 94 -6.31 -7.30 -1.83
N LEU A 95 -7.38 -7.94 -1.35
CA LEU A 95 -8.26 -8.75 -2.17
C LEU A 95 -9.64 -8.13 -2.12
N GLU A 96 -10.16 -7.80 -3.30
CA GLU A 96 -11.54 -7.40 -3.49
C GLU A 96 -12.33 -8.68 -3.74
N THR A 97 -13.04 -9.12 -2.71
CA THR A 97 -13.99 -10.22 -2.78
C THR A 97 -15.40 -9.63 -2.80
N ASN A 98 -16.26 -10.09 -3.69
CA ASN A 98 -17.67 -9.75 -3.57
C ASN A 98 -18.19 -10.32 -2.25
N PRO A 99 -18.92 -9.54 -1.44
CA PRO A 99 -19.57 -10.12 -0.27
C PRO A 99 -20.50 -11.24 -0.75
N PRO A 100 -20.53 -12.40 -0.07
CA PRO A 100 -21.61 -13.35 -0.30
C PRO A 100 -22.95 -12.64 -0.06
N LYS A 101 -23.95 -13.04 -0.85
CA LYS A 101 -25.31 -12.47 -0.80
C LYS A 101 -25.84 -12.60 0.63
N GLU A 102 -26.17 -11.46 1.24
CA GLU A 102 -26.84 -11.30 2.55
C GLU A 102 -26.18 -12.04 3.72
N PHE A 103 -25.31 -11.34 4.46
CA PHE A 103 -25.11 -11.69 5.86
C PHE A 103 -26.25 -11.08 6.67
N ALA A 104 -27.16 -11.89 7.20
CA ALA A 104 -28.13 -11.45 8.20
C ALA A 104 -27.41 -10.90 9.46
N ASP A 105 -26.19 -11.40 9.74
CA ASP A 105 -25.37 -11.02 10.89
C ASP A 105 -23.93 -10.71 10.44
N ALA A 106 -23.63 -9.44 10.18
CA ALA A 106 -22.28 -8.99 9.89
C ALA A 106 -21.47 -8.85 11.19
N ILE A 107 -20.55 -9.77 11.45
CA ILE A 107 -19.63 -9.67 12.60
C ILE A 107 -18.41 -8.83 12.20
N GLY A 108 -18.34 -7.60 12.68
CA GLY A 108 -17.17 -6.74 12.58
C GLY A 108 -16.16 -7.07 13.68
N TRP A 109 -15.07 -7.75 13.34
CA TRP A 109 -13.98 -8.02 14.29
C TRP A 109 -12.94 -6.89 14.24
N ASP A 110 -12.86 -6.07 15.29
CA ASP A 110 -11.81 -5.06 15.48
C ASP A 110 -10.76 -5.57 16.48
N SER A 111 -9.58 -5.97 15.99
CA SER A 111 -8.46 -6.44 16.81
C SER A 111 -7.53 -5.31 17.28
N ASN A 112 -8.03 -4.09 17.55
CA ASN A 112 -7.16 -2.96 17.91
C ASN A 112 -6.95 -2.74 19.43
N LEU A 113 -7.46 -3.60 20.30
CA LEU A 113 -7.38 -3.35 21.75
C LEU A 113 -6.00 -3.63 22.39
N HIS A 114 -5.10 -4.39 21.72
CA HIS A 114 -3.84 -4.84 22.33
C HIS A 114 -2.58 -4.70 21.45
N SER A 115 -2.48 -3.63 20.64
CA SER A 115 -1.17 -3.24 20.10
C SER A 115 -0.42 -2.35 21.11
N ARG A 116 0.25 -2.99 22.08
CA ARG A 116 1.26 -2.33 22.93
C ARG A 116 2.60 -2.25 22.20
#